data_AF-A0A5N7DH95-F1
#
_entry.id   AF-A0A5N7DH95-F1
#
_cell.length_a   1.000
_cell.length_b   1.000
_cell.length_c   1.000
_cell.angle_alpha   90.00
_cell.angle_beta   90.00
_cell.angle_gamma   90.00
#
_symmetry.space_group_name_H-M   'P 1'
#
loop_
_entity.id
_entity.type
_entity.pdbx_description
1 polymer ?
#
loop_
_entity_poly.entity_id
_entity_poly.type
_entity_poly.pdbx_seq_one_letter_code
_entity_poly.pdbx_strand_id
1 'polypeptide(L)'
;MSDTDVLNLNVTVPVMENKTKPWPVMVFVHGGNFAGGSPAWPQNDLARFVKRSKELDMPLIAVSISYRVGALGFLTSEELRSSGLTGNNGLRDQITALLWLKSNIGGFGGDPDNITFVGQSAGGVSGMLHLSSKVPLFKRLACLGGQFLAVQPLPGSVHEELYSTATAILELQGLPTEERLKQLQSLPCEDLHKLHALPSRPVLDGDICNVLPTFASLERGIPSTLHQGRCQEIFIGDCAFDASILAGVLEKSKDDIASRFIAHLSETLPDKRELIHDLLVAYSLDSTSSPKDQEAVEAILQFGHDIAFYAPALTIAEAWDGPSYLYHFNEPNPWPGRWQGRSSHLTDLAFLWHNYDEFLSDDQRQTSRQFSADLISFVNGRAPWPAFHPPSASLVRTYGSSSDGSIAGLAMEKSSASGRRAVIFSLIEKGGADLLLEAFRSFLAKC
;
A
#
# COMPACT_ATOMS: atom_id res chain seq x y z
N MET A 1 7.65 23.27 -13.54
CA MET A 1 8.78 22.37 -13.19
C MET A 1 9.07 21.52 -14.41
N SER A 2 10.34 21.31 -14.75
CA SER A 2 10.73 20.34 -15.79
C SER A 2 10.60 18.92 -15.23
N ASP A 3 10.39 17.93 -16.11
CA ASP A 3 10.45 16.51 -15.74
C ASP A 3 11.79 16.15 -15.09
N THR A 4 12.89 16.76 -15.54
CA THR A 4 14.24 16.58 -14.96
C THR A 4 14.37 17.10 -13.53
N ASP A 5 13.49 18.01 -13.10
CA ASP A 5 13.53 18.58 -11.75
C ASP A 5 12.86 17.63 -10.74
N VAL A 6 12.00 16.71 -11.19
CA VAL A 6 11.13 15.91 -10.32
C VAL A 6 11.34 14.41 -10.51
N LEU A 7 11.50 13.92 -11.74
CA LEU A 7 11.67 12.50 -12.08
C LEU A 7 13.12 12.05 -11.90
N ASN A 8 13.54 11.99 -10.64
CA ASN A 8 14.87 11.60 -10.20
C ASN A 8 14.85 10.27 -9.43
N LEU A 9 16.01 9.65 -9.29
CA LEU A 9 16.24 8.51 -8.41
C LEU A 9 17.50 8.73 -7.58
N ASN A 10 17.50 8.22 -6.35
CA ASN A 10 18.66 8.27 -5.45
C ASN A 10 19.22 6.86 -5.31
N VAL A 11 20.52 6.68 -5.55
CA VAL A 11 21.20 5.38 -5.42
C VAL A 11 22.09 5.39 -4.19
N THR A 12 21.76 4.55 -3.21
CA THR A 12 22.53 4.35 -1.99
C THR A 12 23.29 3.04 -2.09
N VAL A 13 24.63 3.12 -2.06
CA VAL A 13 25.53 1.96 -2.21
C VAL A 13 26.30 1.68 -0.91
N PRO A 14 26.56 0.41 -0.58
CA PRO A 14 27.39 0.07 0.57
C PRO A 14 28.87 0.33 0.26
N VAL A 15 29.57 1.00 1.18
CA VAL A 15 31.02 1.28 1.06
C VAL A 15 31.81 0.03 1.47
N MET A 16 32.38 -0.69 0.50
CA MET A 16 33.15 -1.92 0.72
C MET A 16 34.33 -2.04 -0.24
N GLU A 17 35.47 -2.55 0.24
CA GLU A 17 36.73 -2.63 -0.52
C GLU A 17 36.79 -3.83 -1.48
N ASN A 18 36.17 -4.96 -1.13
CA ASN A 18 36.27 -6.22 -1.89
C ASN A 18 34.91 -6.67 -2.43
N LYS A 19 34.52 -6.11 -3.57
CA LYS A 19 33.33 -6.56 -4.30
C LYS A 19 33.67 -7.71 -5.23
N THR A 20 33.20 -8.91 -4.90
CA THR A 20 33.43 -10.11 -5.70
C THR A 20 32.26 -10.46 -6.64
N LYS A 21 31.06 -9.93 -6.37
CA LYS A 21 29.84 -10.17 -7.16
C LYS A 21 28.94 -8.93 -7.23
N PRO A 22 28.07 -8.81 -8.25
CA PRO A 22 26.99 -7.82 -8.28
C PRO A 22 26.07 -7.95 -7.06
N TRP A 23 25.61 -6.83 -6.51
CA TRP A 23 24.71 -6.82 -5.34
C TRP A 23 23.24 -6.83 -5.75
N PRO A 24 22.35 -7.50 -4.98
CA PRO A 24 20.91 -7.31 -5.12
C PRO A 24 20.51 -5.84 -5.04
N VAL A 25 19.44 -5.46 -5.74
CA VAL A 25 18.96 -4.07 -5.81
C VAL A 25 17.57 -4.00 -5.20
N MET A 26 17.41 -3.25 -4.11
CA MET A 26 16.12 -2.88 -3.56
C MET A 26 15.66 -1.56 -4.21
N VAL A 27 14.47 -1.51 -4.77
CA VAL A 27 13.84 -0.28 -5.27
C VAL A 27 12.69 0.09 -4.36
N PHE A 28 12.79 1.21 -3.66
CA PHE A 28 11.75 1.70 -2.79
C PHE A 28 10.83 2.70 -3.52
N VAL A 29 9.52 2.46 -3.44
CA VAL A 29 8.47 3.33 -3.95
C VAL A 29 7.58 3.79 -2.80
N HIS A 30 7.55 5.10 -2.57
CA HIS A 30 6.80 5.68 -1.46
C HIS A 30 5.28 5.61 -1.68
N GLY A 31 4.55 5.61 -0.56
CA GLY A 31 3.10 5.78 -0.53
C GLY A 31 2.66 7.23 -0.65
N GLY A 32 1.51 7.55 -0.09
CA GLY A 32 0.90 8.90 -0.16
C GLY A 32 -0.36 8.96 -1.03
N ASN A 33 -1.11 7.85 -1.09
CA ASN A 33 -2.41 7.74 -1.76
C ASN A 33 -2.40 8.24 -3.22
N PHE A 34 -1.27 8.06 -3.93
CA PHE A 34 -1.03 8.58 -5.28
C PHE A 34 -1.20 10.11 -5.43
N ALA A 35 -1.32 10.85 -4.33
CA ALA A 35 -1.60 12.29 -4.29
C ALA A 35 -0.42 13.10 -3.71
N GLY A 36 0.46 12.43 -2.96
CA GLY A 36 1.64 13.04 -2.36
C GLY A 36 2.74 12.02 -2.11
N GLY A 37 3.79 12.46 -1.43
CA GLY A 37 4.97 11.66 -1.12
C GLY A 37 6.20 12.08 -1.91
N SER A 38 7.38 11.74 -1.38
CA SER A 38 8.66 11.98 -2.05
C SER A 38 9.73 11.03 -1.54
N PRO A 39 10.63 10.54 -2.40
CA PRO A 39 11.81 9.79 -1.95
C PRO A 39 12.82 10.67 -1.19
N ALA A 40 12.75 12.00 -1.32
CA ALA A 40 13.65 12.94 -0.67
C ALA A 40 13.22 13.30 0.77
N TRP A 41 12.05 12.83 1.21
CA TRP A 41 11.60 13.05 2.58
C TRP A 41 12.53 12.34 3.58
N PRO A 42 12.93 12.98 4.70
CA PRO A 42 13.92 12.43 5.62
C PRO A 42 13.58 11.05 6.18
N GLN A 43 12.29 10.74 6.38
CA GLN A 43 11.85 9.42 6.81
C GLN A 43 12.23 8.30 5.83
N ASN A 44 12.46 8.63 4.55
CA ASN A 44 12.74 7.68 3.48
C ASN A 44 14.24 7.57 3.14
N ASP A 45 15.13 8.10 3.98
CA ASP A 45 16.58 7.91 3.82
C ASP A 45 16.93 6.42 4.00
N LEU A 46 17.57 5.83 2.98
CA LEU A 46 17.91 4.41 2.95
C LEU A 46 19.35 4.13 3.42
N ALA A 47 20.13 5.16 3.79
CA ALA A 47 21.54 5.02 4.16
C ALA A 47 21.76 4.10 5.37
N ARG A 48 20.97 4.26 6.43
CA ARG A 48 21.08 3.41 7.64
C ARG A 48 20.69 1.96 7.36
N PHE A 49 19.66 1.72 6.53
CA PHE A 49 19.28 0.39 6.06
C PHE A 49 20.38 -0.29 5.23
N VAL A 50 20.97 0.42 4.26
CA VAL A 50 22.10 -0.10 3.46
C VAL A 50 23.31 -0.41 4.33
N LYS A 51 23.64 0.45 5.29
CA LYS A 51 24.70 0.18 6.28
C LYS A 51 24.40 -1.10 7.06
N ARG A 52 23.16 -1.30 7.51
CA ARG A 52 22.73 -2.50 8.23
C ARG A 52 22.88 -3.77 7.39
N SER A 53 22.57 -3.70 6.09
CA SER A 53 22.74 -4.84 5.17
C SER A 53 24.20 -5.32 5.10
N LYS A 54 25.16 -4.39 5.14
CA LYS A 54 26.59 -4.68 5.22
C LYS A 54 26.97 -5.34 6.55
N GLU A 55 26.47 -4.83 7.66
CA GLU A 55 26.73 -5.41 8.99
C GLU A 55 26.22 -6.84 9.15
N LEU A 56 25.20 -7.21 8.36
CA LEU A 56 24.63 -8.55 8.30
C LEU A 56 25.33 -9.49 7.28
N ASP A 57 26.40 -9.03 6.62
CA ASP A 57 27.05 -9.76 5.50
C ASP A 57 26.04 -10.13 4.39
N MET A 58 25.07 -9.24 4.15
CA MET A 58 24.04 -9.33 3.13
C MET A 58 23.92 -8.00 2.36
N PRO A 59 25.03 -7.50 1.78
CA PRO A 59 25.10 -6.18 1.17
C PRO A 59 24.13 -6.05 -0.02
N LEU A 60 23.38 -4.95 -0.05
CA LEU A 60 22.47 -4.61 -1.15
C LEU A 60 22.64 -3.14 -1.56
N ILE A 61 22.22 -2.81 -2.78
CA ILE A 61 22.01 -1.42 -3.23
C ILE A 61 20.55 -1.06 -2.95
N ALA A 62 20.31 0.14 -2.43
CA ALA A 62 18.96 0.67 -2.29
C ALA A 62 18.77 1.86 -3.23
N VAL A 63 17.66 1.88 -3.95
CA VAL A 63 17.27 2.96 -4.86
C VAL A 63 15.91 3.49 -4.45
N SER A 64 15.78 4.78 -4.21
CA SER A 64 14.46 5.42 -4.07
C SER A 64 14.13 6.19 -5.35
N ILE A 65 12.90 6.06 -5.85
CA ILE A 65 12.47 6.69 -7.11
C ILE A 65 11.36 7.71 -6.87
N SER A 66 11.42 8.81 -7.62
CA SER A 66 10.30 9.75 -7.73
C SER A 66 9.34 9.29 -8.83
N TYR A 67 8.05 9.61 -8.66
CA TYR A 67 7.04 9.48 -9.70
C TYR A 67 6.02 10.60 -9.59
N ARG A 68 5.36 10.97 -10.68
CA ARG A 68 4.30 11.98 -10.64
C ARG A 68 3.12 11.50 -9.80
N VAL A 69 2.62 12.39 -8.95
CA VAL A 69 1.46 12.19 -8.07
C VAL A 69 0.37 13.23 -8.38
N GLY A 70 -0.81 13.05 -7.81
CA GLY A 70 -1.96 13.93 -8.00
C GLY A 70 -2.38 14.03 -9.46
N ALA A 71 -2.85 15.20 -9.85
CA ALA A 71 -3.30 15.45 -11.21
C ALA A 71 -2.21 15.20 -12.27
N LEU A 72 -0.94 15.49 -11.97
CA LEU A 72 0.18 15.25 -12.88
C LEU A 72 0.40 13.76 -13.16
N GLY A 73 0.15 12.90 -12.17
CA GLY A 73 0.35 11.46 -12.30
C GLY A 73 -0.87 10.72 -12.83
N PHE A 74 -2.08 11.21 -12.52
CA PHE A 74 -3.28 10.37 -12.57
C PHE A 74 -4.54 11.05 -13.12
N LEU A 75 -4.52 12.37 -13.41
CA LEU A 75 -5.64 13.00 -14.11
C LEU A 75 -5.65 12.51 -15.57
N THR A 76 -6.80 12.03 -16.01
CA THR A 76 -6.99 11.53 -17.38
C THR A 76 -8.47 11.62 -17.75
N SER A 77 -8.73 11.66 -19.05
CA SER A 77 -10.06 11.67 -19.67
C SER A 77 -9.92 11.22 -21.12
N GLU A 78 -11.03 10.98 -21.79
CA GLU A 78 -10.99 10.61 -23.20
C GLU A 78 -10.42 11.74 -24.07
N GLU A 79 -10.72 12.99 -23.70
CA GLU A 79 -10.15 14.19 -24.32
C GLU A 79 -8.61 14.21 -24.19
N LEU A 80 -8.09 13.97 -22.99
CA LEU A 80 -6.64 13.91 -22.74
C LEU A 80 -6.00 12.76 -23.53
N ARG A 81 -6.56 11.54 -23.45
CA ARG A 81 -6.01 10.36 -24.13
C ARG A 81 -6.00 10.51 -25.66
N SER A 82 -7.07 11.05 -26.23
CA SER A 82 -7.18 11.32 -27.67
C SER A 82 -6.16 12.36 -28.17
N SER A 83 -5.68 13.23 -27.29
CA SER A 83 -4.63 14.21 -27.58
C SER A 83 -3.20 13.67 -27.43
N GLY A 84 -3.05 12.39 -27.07
CA GLY A 84 -1.75 11.75 -26.82
C GLY A 84 -1.28 11.84 -25.36
N LEU A 85 -2.07 12.43 -24.45
CA LEU A 85 -1.80 12.46 -23.01
C LEU A 85 -2.38 11.21 -22.36
N THR A 86 -1.57 10.15 -22.29
CA THR A 86 -1.97 8.87 -21.70
C THR A 86 -2.31 8.98 -20.21
N GLY A 87 -3.15 8.07 -19.71
CA GLY A 87 -3.35 7.89 -18.28
C GLY A 87 -2.20 7.16 -17.58
N ASN A 88 -2.30 7.04 -16.25
CA ASN A 88 -1.35 6.31 -15.42
C ASN A 88 0.11 6.79 -15.52
N ASN A 89 0.32 8.09 -15.72
CA ASN A 89 1.64 8.69 -15.88
C ASN A 89 2.55 8.42 -14.68
N GLY A 90 2.03 8.46 -13.45
CA GLY A 90 2.79 8.08 -12.26
C GLY A 90 3.29 6.62 -12.29
N LEU A 91 2.50 5.68 -12.80
CA LEU A 91 2.93 4.28 -12.97
C LEU A 91 3.94 4.14 -14.12
N ARG A 92 3.76 4.91 -15.20
CA ARG A 92 4.72 4.95 -16.33
C ARG A 92 6.08 5.49 -15.93
N ASP A 93 6.12 6.46 -15.01
CA ASP A 93 7.35 6.99 -14.43
C ASP A 93 8.10 5.89 -13.67
N GLN A 94 7.38 5.11 -12.85
CA GLN A 94 7.97 3.99 -12.11
C GLN A 94 8.52 2.90 -13.06
N ILE A 95 7.78 2.55 -14.12
CA ILE A 95 8.25 1.62 -15.15
C ILE A 95 9.53 2.16 -15.81
N THR A 96 9.55 3.44 -16.15
CA THR A 96 10.71 4.10 -16.76
C THR A 96 11.93 4.02 -15.84
N ALA A 97 11.77 4.29 -14.54
CA ALA A 97 12.84 4.16 -13.56
C ALA A 97 13.34 2.71 -13.43
N LEU A 98 12.44 1.71 -13.43
CA LEU A 98 12.81 0.29 -13.38
C LEU A 98 13.59 -0.15 -14.63
N LEU A 99 13.18 0.31 -15.81
CA LEU A 99 13.91 0.05 -17.07
C LEU A 99 15.28 0.76 -17.11
N TRP A 100 15.36 1.95 -16.53
CA TRP A 100 16.63 2.63 -16.33
C TRP A 100 17.55 1.81 -15.42
N LEU A 101 17.04 1.27 -14.32
CA LEU A 101 17.82 0.43 -13.41
C LEU A 101 18.31 -0.84 -14.10
N LYS A 102 17.44 -1.52 -14.86
CA LYS A 102 17.82 -2.68 -15.68
C LYS A 102 19.00 -2.38 -16.61
N SER A 103 19.08 -1.16 -17.14
CA SER A 103 20.11 -0.78 -18.11
C SER A 103 21.39 -0.22 -17.46
N ASN A 104 21.29 0.38 -16.27
CA ASN A 104 22.36 1.23 -15.72
C ASN A 104 22.89 0.79 -14.35
N ILE A 105 22.13 0.02 -13.56
CA ILE A 105 22.50 -0.24 -12.16
C ILE A 105 23.81 -1.04 -12.01
N GLY A 106 24.21 -1.76 -13.07
CA GLY A 106 25.51 -2.42 -13.17
C GLY A 106 26.69 -1.46 -13.01
N GLY A 107 26.56 -0.19 -13.39
CA GLY A 107 27.60 0.84 -13.17
C GLY A 107 27.83 1.18 -11.70
N PHE A 108 26.83 0.95 -10.85
CA PHE A 108 26.92 1.01 -9.38
C PHE A 108 27.24 -0.36 -8.77
N GLY A 109 27.44 -1.37 -9.64
CA GLY A 109 27.64 -2.78 -9.35
C GLY A 109 26.42 -3.49 -8.79
N GLY A 110 25.21 -2.99 -9.06
CA GLY A 110 23.99 -3.75 -8.81
C GLY A 110 23.80 -4.85 -9.85
N ASP A 111 23.04 -5.86 -9.47
CA ASP A 111 22.56 -6.91 -10.36
C ASP A 111 21.21 -6.49 -10.96
N PRO A 112 21.14 -6.15 -12.26
CA PRO A 112 19.89 -5.76 -12.89
C PRO A 112 18.86 -6.91 -12.91
N ASP A 113 19.27 -8.17 -12.79
CA ASP A 113 18.38 -9.32 -12.78
C ASP A 113 17.91 -9.72 -11.38
N ASN A 114 18.42 -9.03 -10.35
CA ASN A 114 18.07 -9.26 -8.95
C ASN A 114 17.51 -8.00 -8.30
N ILE A 115 16.48 -7.43 -8.93
CA ILE A 115 15.73 -6.28 -8.42
C ILE A 115 14.56 -6.75 -7.56
N THR A 116 14.44 -6.22 -6.35
CA THR A 116 13.29 -6.34 -5.46
C THR A 116 12.56 -5.01 -5.39
N PHE A 117 11.30 -4.96 -5.81
CA PHE A 117 10.43 -3.80 -5.64
C PHE A 117 9.89 -3.80 -4.21
N VAL A 118 10.06 -2.70 -3.47
CA VAL A 118 9.54 -2.52 -2.11
C VAL A 118 8.63 -1.30 -2.11
N GLY A 119 7.34 -1.52 -1.96
CA GLY A 119 6.34 -0.47 -2.00
C GLY A 119 5.63 -0.31 -0.66
N GLN A 120 5.47 0.93 -0.22
CA GLN A 120 4.65 1.26 0.95
C GLN A 120 3.31 1.85 0.52
N SER A 121 2.18 1.40 1.10
CA SER A 121 0.83 1.92 0.78
C SER A 121 0.56 1.96 -0.73
N ALA A 122 0.28 3.13 -1.31
CA ALA A 122 0.13 3.33 -2.75
C ALA A 122 1.34 2.83 -3.58
N GLY A 123 2.56 2.87 -3.04
CA GLY A 123 3.73 2.25 -3.65
C GLY A 123 3.61 0.72 -3.71
N GLY A 124 3.09 0.07 -2.65
CA GLY A 124 2.83 -1.38 -2.62
C GLY A 124 1.75 -1.77 -3.63
N VAL A 125 0.69 -0.97 -3.72
CA VAL A 125 -0.34 -1.08 -4.76
C VAL A 125 0.30 -0.98 -6.15
N SER A 126 1.19 -0.01 -6.37
CA SER A 126 1.88 0.15 -7.65
C SER A 126 2.68 -1.10 -8.03
N GLY A 127 3.44 -1.67 -7.08
CA GLY A 127 4.19 -2.90 -7.28
C GLY A 127 3.30 -4.07 -7.71
N MET A 128 2.12 -4.20 -7.11
CA MET A 128 1.14 -5.22 -7.52
C MET A 128 0.56 -4.96 -8.92
N LEU A 129 0.28 -3.71 -9.28
CA LEU A 129 -0.20 -3.37 -10.64
C LEU A 129 0.86 -3.70 -11.71
N HIS A 130 2.13 -3.52 -11.38
CA HIS A 130 3.26 -3.85 -12.26
C HIS A 130 3.47 -5.36 -12.48
N LEU A 131 2.83 -6.24 -11.69
CA LEU A 131 2.92 -7.71 -11.88
C LEU A 131 2.37 -8.16 -13.24
N SER A 132 1.44 -7.38 -13.82
CA SER A 132 0.84 -7.62 -15.13
C SER A 132 1.70 -7.09 -16.29
N SER A 133 2.80 -6.38 -16.00
CA SER A 133 3.68 -5.77 -17.01
C SER A 133 4.15 -6.78 -18.05
N LYS A 134 4.13 -6.39 -19.33
CA LYS A 134 4.55 -7.21 -20.48
C LYS A 134 6.06 -7.48 -20.51
N VAL A 135 6.84 -6.74 -19.73
CA VAL A 135 8.31 -6.87 -19.65
C VAL A 135 8.76 -7.17 -18.22
N PRO A 136 9.90 -7.87 -18.00
CA PRO A 136 10.41 -8.13 -16.65
C PRO A 136 10.90 -6.85 -15.98
N LEU A 137 10.21 -6.39 -14.94
CA LEU A 137 10.57 -5.18 -14.18
C LEU A 137 11.37 -5.50 -12.91
N PHE A 138 10.93 -6.49 -12.14
CA PHE A 138 11.56 -6.91 -10.90
C PHE A 138 11.36 -8.41 -10.68
N LYS A 139 12.21 -9.00 -9.83
CA LYS A 139 12.22 -10.43 -9.51
C LYS A 139 11.39 -10.75 -8.27
N ARG A 140 11.30 -9.82 -7.32
CA ARG A 140 10.57 -9.95 -6.05
C ARG A 140 9.77 -8.70 -5.73
N LEU A 141 8.72 -8.84 -4.94
CA LEU A 141 7.87 -7.75 -4.50
C LEU A 141 7.68 -7.77 -2.98
N ALA A 142 7.92 -6.64 -2.32
CA ALA A 142 7.51 -6.42 -0.94
C ALA A 142 6.43 -5.33 -0.88
N CYS A 143 5.31 -5.64 -0.23
CA CYS A 143 4.17 -4.73 -0.05
C CYS A 143 3.95 -4.46 1.44
N LEU A 144 4.21 -3.21 1.85
CA LEU A 144 4.13 -2.77 3.23
C LEU A 144 2.85 -1.94 3.43
N GLY A 145 1.80 -2.55 4.01
CA GLY A 145 0.53 -1.89 4.30
C GLY A 145 -0.23 -1.38 3.06
N GLY A 146 -0.03 -1.99 1.89
CA GLY A 146 -0.67 -1.55 0.65
C GLY A 146 -0.80 -2.65 -0.40
N GLN A 147 -2.03 -3.05 -0.71
CA GLN A 147 -2.34 -4.07 -1.71
C GLN A 147 -3.42 -3.61 -2.70
N PHE A 148 -3.44 -4.21 -3.89
CA PHE A 148 -4.39 -3.87 -4.96
C PHE A 148 -5.87 -4.20 -4.66
N LEU A 149 -6.14 -4.99 -3.62
CA LEU A 149 -7.49 -5.28 -3.11
C LEU A 149 -7.93 -4.17 -2.16
N ALA A 150 -7.00 -3.56 -1.41
CA ALA A 150 -7.25 -2.44 -0.51
C ALA A 150 -7.55 -1.15 -1.29
N VAL A 151 -6.75 -0.87 -2.34
CA VAL A 151 -6.89 0.30 -3.20
C VAL A 151 -6.84 -0.15 -4.66
N GLN A 152 -7.97 -0.01 -5.34
CA GLN A 152 -8.13 -0.41 -6.74
C GLN A 152 -8.02 0.79 -7.70
N PRO A 153 -7.62 0.53 -8.97
CA PRO A 153 -7.83 1.49 -10.06
C PRO A 153 -9.29 1.91 -10.18
N LEU A 154 -9.54 3.13 -10.68
CA LEU A 154 -10.88 3.64 -10.93
C LEU A 154 -11.32 3.35 -12.39
N PRO A 155 -12.62 3.11 -12.63
CA PRO A 155 -13.16 3.04 -13.99
C PRO A 155 -12.95 4.35 -14.74
N GLY A 156 -12.83 4.26 -16.08
CA GLY A 156 -12.69 5.43 -16.95
C GLY A 156 -13.82 6.45 -16.76
N SER A 157 -15.07 6.00 -16.55
CA SER A 157 -16.22 6.88 -16.30
C SER A 157 -16.03 7.79 -15.08
N VAL A 158 -15.44 7.26 -13.99
CA VAL A 158 -15.13 8.06 -12.80
C VAL A 158 -14.04 9.08 -13.12
N HIS A 159 -13.06 8.72 -13.95
CA HIS A 159 -12.05 9.68 -14.42
C HIS A 159 -12.64 10.81 -15.29
N GLU A 160 -13.68 10.54 -16.08
CA GLU A 160 -14.40 11.60 -16.81
C GLU A 160 -15.09 12.58 -15.85
N GLU A 161 -15.68 12.11 -14.75
CA GLU A 161 -16.27 12.97 -13.71
C GLU A 161 -15.20 13.80 -12.97
N LEU A 162 -14.07 13.18 -12.63
CA LEU A 162 -12.93 13.85 -12.01
C LEU A 162 -12.33 14.91 -12.94
N TYR A 163 -12.23 14.63 -14.24
CA TYR A 163 -11.76 15.59 -15.22
C TYR A 163 -12.74 16.75 -15.40
N SER A 164 -14.05 16.48 -15.48
CA SER A 164 -15.07 17.52 -15.49
C SER A 164 -14.95 18.44 -14.28
N THR A 165 -14.80 17.86 -13.08
CA THR A 165 -14.61 18.62 -11.84
C THR A 165 -13.31 19.42 -11.85
N ALA A 166 -12.20 18.84 -12.30
CA ALA A 166 -10.92 19.54 -12.44
C ALA A 166 -11.02 20.74 -13.38
N THR A 167 -11.65 20.56 -14.55
CA THR A 167 -11.81 21.66 -15.51
C THR A 167 -12.74 22.75 -14.97
N ALA A 168 -13.76 22.40 -14.18
CA ALA A 168 -14.61 23.38 -13.51
C ALA A 168 -13.86 24.16 -12.43
N ILE A 169 -13.06 23.49 -11.60
CA ILE A 169 -12.21 24.13 -10.56
C ILE A 169 -11.20 25.10 -11.20
N LEU A 170 -10.69 24.76 -12.39
CA LEU A 170 -9.74 25.58 -13.13
C LEU A 170 -10.42 26.59 -14.08
N GLU A 171 -11.75 26.65 -14.11
CA GLU A 171 -12.52 27.55 -14.97
C GLU A 171 -12.29 27.34 -16.49
N LEU A 172 -12.06 26.09 -16.91
CA LEU A 172 -11.71 25.70 -18.30
C LEU A 172 -12.84 25.00 -19.08
N GLN A 173 -13.97 24.71 -18.44
CA GLN A 173 -15.08 23.92 -19.00
C GLN A 173 -15.73 24.55 -20.24
N GLY A 174 -15.66 25.88 -20.39
CA GLY A 174 -16.23 26.61 -21.53
C GLY A 174 -15.30 26.75 -22.74
N LEU A 175 -14.03 26.37 -22.60
CA LEU A 175 -13.03 26.54 -23.66
C LEU A 175 -13.14 25.44 -24.72
N PRO A 176 -12.81 25.72 -26.00
CA PRO A 176 -12.57 24.68 -27.00
C PRO A 176 -11.47 23.71 -26.54
N THR A 177 -11.56 22.45 -26.96
CA THR A 177 -10.62 21.38 -26.56
C THR A 177 -9.15 21.78 -26.73
N GLU A 178 -8.76 22.33 -27.88
CA GLU A 178 -7.37 22.71 -28.14
C GLU A 178 -6.86 23.77 -27.13
N GLU A 179 -7.69 24.77 -26.83
CA GLU A 179 -7.35 25.83 -25.88
C GLU A 179 -7.33 25.33 -24.44
N ARG A 180 -8.29 24.49 -24.06
CA ARG A 180 -8.33 23.83 -22.75
C ARG A 180 -7.07 22.99 -22.51
N LEU A 181 -6.69 22.16 -23.48
CA LEU A 181 -5.50 21.31 -23.39
C LEU A 181 -4.23 22.14 -23.27
N LYS A 182 -4.12 23.21 -24.06
CA LYS A 182 -2.99 24.14 -23.97
C LYS A 182 -2.89 24.78 -22.59
N GLN A 183 -4.01 25.24 -22.02
CA GLN A 183 -4.03 25.84 -20.69
C GLN A 183 -3.70 24.82 -19.59
N LEU A 184 -4.20 23.59 -19.68
CA LEU A 184 -3.84 22.50 -18.76
C LEU A 184 -2.34 22.18 -18.79
N GLN A 185 -1.73 22.12 -19.99
CA GLN A 185 -0.30 21.84 -20.15
C GLN A 185 0.58 23.00 -19.67
N SER A 186 0.10 24.24 -19.78
CA SER A 186 0.80 25.42 -19.28
C SER A 186 0.43 25.80 -17.85
N LEU A 187 -0.35 24.97 -17.15
CA LEU A 187 -0.86 25.29 -15.82
C LEU A 187 0.31 25.53 -14.85
N PRO A 188 0.38 26.70 -14.19
CA PRO A 188 1.40 26.96 -13.20
C PRO A 188 1.37 25.90 -12.09
N CYS A 189 2.55 25.47 -11.61
CA CYS A 189 2.61 24.48 -10.53
C CYS A 189 1.89 24.97 -9.26
N GLU A 190 1.90 26.28 -9.03
CA GLU A 190 1.16 26.89 -7.93
C GLU A 190 -0.35 26.75 -8.07
N ASP A 191 -0.92 26.47 -9.25
CA ASP A 191 -2.36 26.24 -9.41
C ASP A 191 -2.75 24.76 -9.25
N LEU A 192 -1.79 23.83 -9.30
CA LEU A 192 -2.05 22.40 -9.10
C LEU A 192 -2.62 22.10 -7.72
N HIS A 193 -2.31 22.93 -6.71
CA HIS A 193 -2.89 22.78 -5.38
C HIS A 193 -4.43 22.89 -5.42
N LYS A 194 -5.03 23.59 -6.39
CA LYS A 194 -6.50 23.68 -6.50
C LYS A 194 -7.14 22.30 -6.71
N LEU A 195 -6.39 21.34 -7.28
CA LEU A 195 -6.85 19.99 -7.55
C LEU A 195 -6.55 18.99 -6.42
N HIS A 196 -5.95 19.41 -5.30
CA HIS A 196 -5.50 18.49 -4.24
C HIS A 196 -6.63 17.68 -3.59
N ALA A 197 -7.86 18.19 -3.62
CA ALA A 197 -9.03 17.54 -3.05
C ALA A 197 -9.61 16.44 -3.96
N LEU A 198 -9.22 16.40 -5.23
CA LEU A 198 -9.68 15.36 -6.15
C LEU A 198 -9.01 14.02 -5.81
N PRO A 199 -9.77 12.92 -5.79
CA PRO A 199 -9.20 11.58 -5.74
C PRO A 199 -8.13 11.39 -6.81
N SER A 200 -6.95 10.93 -6.39
CA SER A 200 -5.86 10.55 -7.28
C SER A 200 -5.68 9.04 -7.23
N ARG A 201 -5.96 8.34 -8.33
CA ARG A 201 -5.84 6.88 -8.44
C ARG A 201 -5.50 6.47 -9.87
N PRO A 202 -4.90 5.29 -10.08
CA PRO A 202 -4.75 4.72 -11.41
C PRO A 202 -6.09 4.56 -12.12
N VAL A 203 -6.12 4.76 -13.44
CA VAL A 203 -7.27 4.44 -14.29
C VAL A 203 -7.17 2.99 -14.75
N LEU A 204 -8.30 2.30 -14.84
CA LEU A 204 -8.41 1.00 -15.53
C LEU A 204 -8.31 1.23 -17.05
N ASP A 205 -7.08 1.21 -17.59
CA ASP A 205 -6.77 1.57 -18.98
C ASP A 205 -6.66 0.40 -19.95
N GLY A 206 -6.69 -0.85 -19.46
CA GLY A 206 -6.48 -2.03 -20.32
C GLY A 206 -5.04 -2.17 -20.84
N ASP A 207 -4.08 -1.45 -20.26
CA ASP A 207 -2.65 -1.58 -20.57
C ASP A 207 -1.81 -1.89 -19.33
N ILE A 208 -1.70 -0.92 -18.41
CA ILE A 208 -1.00 -1.12 -17.12
C ILE A 208 -1.99 -1.70 -16.10
N CYS A 209 -3.22 -1.19 -16.09
CA CYS A 209 -4.29 -1.66 -15.23
C CYS A 209 -5.34 -2.37 -16.09
N ASN A 210 -5.20 -3.69 -16.20
CA ASN A 210 -6.01 -4.51 -17.12
C ASN A 210 -7.35 -4.95 -16.53
N VAL A 211 -7.33 -5.39 -15.26
CA VAL A 211 -8.51 -5.94 -14.58
C VAL A 211 -8.56 -5.44 -13.14
N LEU A 212 -9.76 -5.30 -12.59
CA LEU A 212 -9.94 -5.02 -11.18
C LEU A 212 -9.78 -6.32 -10.38
N PRO A 213 -8.82 -6.41 -9.45
CA PRO A 213 -8.70 -7.57 -8.57
C PRO A 213 -9.85 -7.57 -7.56
N THR A 214 -10.54 -8.70 -7.40
CA THR A 214 -11.54 -8.94 -6.35
C THR A 214 -11.13 -10.13 -5.49
N PHE A 215 -11.67 -10.26 -4.28
CA PHE A 215 -11.43 -11.47 -3.47
C PHE A 215 -11.85 -12.72 -4.24
N ALA A 216 -13.02 -12.69 -4.87
CA ALA A 216 -13.51 -13.78 -5.72
C ALA A 216 -12.56 -14.13 -6.88
N SER A 217 -11.89 -13.14 -7.47
CA SER A 217 -10.94 -13.38 -8.57
C SER A 217 -9.66 -14.11 -8.12
N LEU A 218 -9.37 -14.11 -6.82
CA LEU A 218 -8.17 -14.70 -6.22
C LEU A 218 -8.42 -16.09 -5.60
N GLU A 219 -9.66 -16.55 -5.52
CA GLU A 219 -10.03 -17.84 -4.91
C GLU A 219 -9.30 -19.06 -5.52
N ARG A 220 -8.86 -18.94 -6.78
CA ARG A 220 -8.16 -20.01 -7.51
C ARG A 220 -6.70 -19.66 -7.82
N GLY A 221 -6.10 -18.80 -7.00
CA GLY A 221 -4.76 -18.26 -7.21
C GLY A 221 -4.78 -16.92 -7.95
N ILE A 222 -3.61 -16.29 -8.07
CA ILE A 222 -3.48 -15.02 -8.81
C ILE A 222 -3.66 -15.29 -10.31
N PRO A 223 -4.66 -14.68 -10.97
CA PRO A 223 -4.90 -14.91 -12.39
C PRO A 223 -3.77 -14.34 -13.25
N SER A 224 -3.55 -14.95 -14.43
CA SER A 224 -2.49 -14.54 -15.37
C SER A 224 -2.65 -13.12 -15.92
N THR A 225 -3.86 -12.56 -15.84
CA THR A 225 -4.17 -11.16 -16.15
C THR A 225 -3.60 -10.18 -15.12
N LEU A 226 -3.34 -10.64 -13.89
CA LEU A 226 -2.72 -9.86 -12.81
C LEU A 226 -1.24 -10.20 -12.63
N HIS A 227 -0.81 -11.42 -12.93
CA HIS A 227 0.60 -11.83 -12.80
C HIS A 227 1.01 -12.86 -13.85
N GLN A 228 2.05 -12.55 -14.61
CA GLN A 228 2.54 -13.43 -15.69
C GLN A 228 3.72 -14.33 -15.26
N GLY A 229 3.86 -14.64 -13.97
CA GLY A 229 4.92 -15.52 -13.46
C GLY A 229 6.33 -14.90 -13.40
N ARG A 230 6.49 -13.59 -13.65
CA ARG A 230 7.81 -12.92 -13.67
C ARG A 230 8.34 -12.57 -12.27
N CYS A 231 7.45 -12.17 -11.36
CA CYS A 231 7.78 -12.03 -9.94
C CYS A 231 7.73 -13.41 -9.29
N GLN A 232 8.78 -13.80 -8.57
CA GLN A 232 8.96 -15.15 -8.05
C GLN A 232 8.37 -15.33 -6.65
N GLU A 233 8.51 -14.31 -5.81
CA GLU A 233 8.13 -14.38 -4.39
C GLU A 233 7.71 -13.01 -3.87
N ILE A 234 6.85 -13.04 -2.85
CA ILE A 234 6.30 -11.84 -2.22
C ILE A 234 6.58 -11.77 -0.73
N PHE A 235 6.80 -10.56 -0.23
CA PHE A 235 6.84 -10.20 1.18
C PHE A 235 5.67 -9.24 1.42
N ILE A 236 4.72 -9.58 2.29
CA ILE A 236 3.44 -8.86 2.33
C ILE A 236 2.94 -8.78 3.76
N GLY A 237 2.33 -7.66 4.14
CA GLY A 237 1.77 -7.53 5.48
C GLY A 237 1.17 -6.18 5.76
N ASP A 238 0.80 -6.02 7.03
CA ASP A 238 0.04 -4.90 7.57
C ASP A 238 0.49 -4.56 9.00
N CYS A 239 0.28 -3.32 9.41
CA CYS A 239 0.38 -2.87 10.79
C CYS A 239 -0.86 -3.29 11.61
N ALA A 240 -0.81 -3.20 12.95
CA ALA A 240 -1.96 -3.56 13.80
C ALA A 240 -3.25 -2.79 13.46
N PHE A 241 -3.10 -1.58 12.92
CA PHE A 241 -4.18 -0.64 12.68
C PHE A 241 -3.89 0.28 11.48
N ASP A 242 -3.68 -0.29 10.30
CA ASP A 242 -3.45 0.46 9.05
C ASP A 242 -4.61 1.37 8.64
N ALA A 243 -5.85 0.98 8.97
CA ALA A 243 -7.01 1.83 8.71
C ALA A 243 -6.96 3.18 9.45
N SER A 244 -6.03 3.39 10.38
CA SER A 244 -5.77 4.67 11.04
C SER A 244 -5.66 5.87 10.09
N ILE A 245 -5.24 5.65 8.82
CA ILE A 245 -5.17 6.69 7.79
C ILE A 245 -6.53 7.24 7.36
N LEU A 246 -7.61 6.47 7.55
CA LEU A 246 -8.97 6.84 7.17
C LEU A 246 -9.68 7.67 8.25
N ALA A 247 -9.05 7.83 9.41
CA ALA A 247 -9.71 8.42 10.56
C ALA A 247 -10.10 9.88 10.36
N GLY A 248 -9.28 10.65 9.63
CA GLY A 248 -9.61 12.02 9.27
C GLY A 248 -10.80 12.14 8.30
N VAL A 249 -11.12 11.09 7.53
CA VAL A 249 -12.33 11.05 6.69
C VAL A 249 -13.56 10.85 7.57
N LEU A 250 -13.53 9.83 8.44
CA LEU A 250 -14.65 9.52 9.33
C LEU A 250 -14.94 10.66 10.32
N GLU A 251 -13.90 11.32 10.83
CA GLU A 251 -14.06 12.43 11.80
C GLU A 251 -14.74 13.67 11.24
N LYS A 252 -14.58 13.95 9.94
CA LYS A 252 -15.30 15.05 9.27
C LYS A 252 -16.81 14.80 9.24
N SER A 253 -17.21 13.54 9.36
CA SER A 253 -18.59 13.05 9.32
C SER A 253 -18.99 12.33 10.61
N LYS A 254 -18.38 12.69 11.75
CA LYS A 254 -18.53 11.95 13.02
C LYS A 254 -19.91 12.04 13.66
N ASP A 255 -20.68 13.08 13.38
CA ASP A 255 -21.98 13.28 14.00
C ASP A 255 -22.93 12.14 13.57
N ASP A 256 -23.46 11.41 14.56
CA ASP A 256 -24.31 10.22 14.39
C ASP A 256 -23.67 9.12 13.52
N ILE A 257 -22.34 9.02 13.51
CA ILE A 257 -21.63 8.14 12.58
C ILE A 257 -22.00 6.65 12.75
N ALA A 258 -22.26 6.22 13.98
CA ALA A 258 -22.71 4.85 14.26
C ALA A 258 -24.06 4.57 13.55
N SER A 259 -25.04 5.45 13.75
CA SER A 259 -26.37 5.34 13.16
C SER A 259 -26.31 5.41 11.63
N ARG A 260 -25.50 6.32 11.08
CA ARG A 260 -25.27 6.43 9.63
C ARG A 260 -24.64 5.18 9.06
N PHE A 261 -23.67 4.59 9.76
CA PHE A 261 -23.01 3.36 9.33
C PHE A 261 -23.99 2.18 9.33
N ILE A 262 -24.77 2.01 10.40
CA ILE A 262 -25.80 0.96 10.52
C ILE A 262 -26.86 1.11 9.41
N ALA A 263 -27.36 2.33 9.20
CA ALA A 263 -28.30 2.62 8.13
C ALA A 263 -27.70 2.28 6.77
N HIS A 264 -26.45 2.67 6.53
CA HIS A 264 -25.76 2.38 5.29
C HIS A 264 -25.57 0.88 5.03
N LEU A 265 -25.20 0.10 6.05
CA LEU A 265 -25.12 -1.35 5.96
C LEU A 265 -26.48 -1.96 5.62
N SER A 266 -27.55 -1.45 6.21
CA SER A 266 -28.92 -1.92 5.97
C SER A 266 -29.41 -1.59 4.56
N GLU A 267 -29.00 -0.44 4.01
CA GLU A 267 -29.28 -0.03 2.62
C GLU A 267 -28.49 -0.86 1.60
N THR A 268 -27.20 -1.12 1.88
CA THR A 268 -26.31 -1.80 0.94
C THR A 268 -26.46 -3.32 0.96
N LEU A 269 -26.89 -3.88 2.09
CA LEU A 269 -27.04 -5.32 2.30
C LEU A 269 -28.45 -5.69 2.86
N PRO A 270 -29.55 -5.32 2.16
CA PRO A 270 -30.91 -5.38 2.72
C PRO A 270 -31.38 -6.78 3.14
N ASP A 271 -30.88 -7.82 2.45
CA ASP A 271 -31.23 -9.23 2.71
C ASP A 271 -30.27 -9.94 3.67
N LYS A 272 -29.32 -9.21 4.27
CA LYS A 272 -28.22 -9.77 5.09
C LYS A 272 -28.31 -9.34 6.56
N ARG A 273 -29.53 -9.31 7.13
CA ARG A 273 -29.77 -8.81 8.51
C ARG A 273 -28.93 -9.52 9.58
N GLU A 274 -28.79 -10.84 9.49
CA GLU A 274 -27.98 -11.62 10.44
C GLU A 274 -26.49 -11.25 10.34
N LEU A 275 -25.96 -11.13 9.12
CA LEU A 275 -24.57 -10.70 8.88
C LEU A 275 -24.31 -9.29 9.44
N ILE A 276 -25.25 -8.35 9.21
CA ILE A 276 -25.15 -7.00 9.76
C ILE A 276 -25.14 -7.05 11.29
N HIS A 277 -26.05 -7.82 11.90
CA HIS A 277 -26.10 -7.98 13.34
C HIS A 277 -24.77 -8.53 13.90
N ASP A 278 -24.25 -9.60 13.31
CA ASP A 278 -22.98 -10.21 13.72
C ASP A 278 -21.80 -9.24 13.59
N LEU A 279 -21.76 -8.45 12.52
CA LEU A 279 -20.75 -7.41 12.32
C LEU A 279 -20.84 -6.36 13.44
N LEU A 280 -22.05 -5.85 13.70
CA LEU A 280 -22.23 -4.82 14.73
C LEU A 280 -21.84 -5.34 16.12
N VAL A 281 -22.18 -6.58 16.45
CA VAL A 281 -21.75 -7.22 17.70
C VAL A 281 -20.23 -7.39 17.75
N ALA A 282 -19.62 -7.91 16.67
CA ALA A 282 -18.19 -8.17 16.58
C ALA A 282 -17.31 -6.92 16.76
N TYR A 283 -17.79 -5.77 16.32
CA TYR A 283 -17.09 -4.49 16.42
C TYR A 283 -17.65 -3.55 17.48
N SER A 284 -18.58 -4.03 18.32
CA SER A 284 -19.17 -3.24 19.41
C SER A 284 -19.86 -1.95 18.94
N LEU A 285 -20.59 -2.04 17.82
CA LEU A 285 -21.39 -0.98 17.19
C LEU A 285 -22.91 -1.14 17.46
N ASP A 286 -23.29 -1.88 18.50
CA ASP A 286 -24.68 -2.19 18.81
C ASP A 286 -25.48 -0.93 19.25
N SER A 287 -26.74 -0.85 18.82
CA SER A 287 -27.65 0.30 18.93
C SER A 287 -28.32 0.48 20.30
N THR A 288 -28.10 -0.42 21.27
CA THR A 288 -28.72 -0.41 22.60
C THR A 288 -28.04 0.54 23.58
N SER A 289 -26.78 0.90 23.32
CA SER A 289 -26.09 2.02 23.93
C SER A 289 -25.42 2.77 22.80
N SER A 290 -25.91 3.94 22.38
CA SER A 290 -25.22 4.73 21.36
C SER A 290 -23.76 4.94 21.80
N PRO A 291 -22.77 4.26 21.16
CA PRO A 291 -21.38 4.50 21.51
C PRO A 291 -21.10 5.97 21.25
N LYS A 292 -20.21 6.57 22.03
CA LYS A 292 -19.81 7.96 21.72
C LYS A 292 -19.25 7.97 20.30
N ASP A 293 -19.48 9.04 19.53
CA ASP A 293 -19.05 9.10 18.13
C ASP A 293 -17.58 8.74 17.93
N GLN A 294 -16.72 9.06 18.91
CA GLN A 294 -15.32 8.66 18.91
C GLN A 294 -15.09 7.14 18.97
N GLU A 295 -15.83 6.44 19.85
CA GLU A 295 -15.77 4.98 19.99
C GLU A 295 -16.31 4.31 18.71
N ALA A 296 -17.36 4.88 18.11
CA ALA A 296 -17.91 4.42 16.85
C ALA A 296 -16.91 4.58 15.69
N VAL A 297 -16.22 5.73 15.59
CA VAL A 297 -15.15 5.93 14.60
C VAL A 297 -14.10 4.84 14.73
N GLU A 298 -13.60 4.58 15.94
CA GLU A 298 -12.57 3.56 16.15
C GLU A 298 -13.04 2.14 15.80
N ALA A 299 -14.28 1.79 16.15
CA ALA A 299 -14.88 0.51 15.80
C ALA A 299 -15.04 0.34 14.28
N ILE A 300 -15.51 1.37 13.56
CA ILE A 300 -15.61 1.38 12.09
C ILE A 300 -14.22 1.27 11.46
N LEU A 301 -13.21 1.95 12.01
CA LEU A 301 -11.83 1.81 11.54
C LEU A 301 -11.28 0.41 11.79
N GLN A 302 -11.63 -0.24 12.90
CA GLN A 302 -11.18 -1.61 13.17
C GLN A 302 -11.79 -2.60 12.16
N PHE A 303 -13.09 -2.45 11.85
CA PHE A 303 -13.70 -3.20 10.75
C PHE A 303 -13.00 -2.90 9.42
N GLY A 304 -12.76 -1.62 9.13
CA GLY A 304 -12.03 -1.17 7.95
C GLY A 304 -10.63 -1.76 7.84
N HIS A 305 -9.90 -1.88 8.95
CA HIS A 305 -8.59 -2.52 9.01
C HIS A 305 -8.71 -3.98 8.58
N ASP A 306 -9.64 -4.69 9.20
CA ASP A 306 -9.80 -6.12 9.00
C ASP A 306 -10.19 -6.45 7.54
N ILE A 307 -11.16 -5.71 6.95
CA ILE A 307 -11.64 -5.98 5.59
C ILE A 307 -10.79 -5.35 4.47
N ALA A 308 -10.12 -4.23 4.73
CA ALA A 308 -9.42 -3.46 3.69
C ALA A 308 -7.89 -3.53 3.77
N PHE A 309 -7.29 -4.10 4.82
CA PHE A 309 -5.82 -4.25 4.92
C PHE A 309 -5.41 -5.67 5.28
N TYR A 310 -5.99 -6.21 6.36
CA TYR A 310 -5.63 -7.52 6.88
C TYR A 310 -6.11 -8.67 5.96
N ALA A 311 -7.41 -8.76 5.70
CA ALA A 311 -7.96 -9.79 4.81
C ALA A 311 -7.35 -9.74 3.39
N PRO A 312 -7.16 -8.55 2.76
CA PRO A 312 -6.38 -8.42 1.54
C PRO A 312 -4.96 -9.00 1.58
N ALA A 313 -4.18 -8.69 2.63
CA ALA A 313 -2.82 -9.20 2.79
C ALA A 313 -2.82 -10.73 2.80
N LEU A 314 -3.72 -11.31 3.61
CA LEU A 314 -3.86 -12.75 3.75
C LEU A 314 -4.29 -13.38 2.44
N THR A 315 -5.40 -12.94 1.84
CA THR A 315 -5.93 -13.52 0.59
C THR A 315 -4.88 -13.53 -0.52
N ILE A 316 -4.08 -12.47 -0.64
CA ILE A 316 -3.02 -12.40 -1.65
C ILE A 316 -1.88 -13.35 -1.33
N ALA A 317 -1.47 -13.46 -0.05
CA ALA A 317 -0.46 -14.42 0.37
C ALA A 317 -0.90 -15.87 0.15
N GLU A 318 -2.18 -16.18 0.40
CA GLU A 318 -2.80 -17.49 0.17
C GLU A 318 -2.89 -17.82 -1.34
N ALA A 319 -3.25 -16.84 -2.17
CA ALA A 319 -3.43 -17.01 -3.61
C ALA A 319 -2.10 -17.04 -4.40
N TRP A 320 -0.97 -16.71 -3.78
CA TRP A 320 0.32 -16.62 -4.48
C TRP A 320 0.87 -18.02 -4.81
N ASP A 321 1.15 -18.27 -6.10
CA ASP A 321 1.64 -19.57 -6.57
C ASP A 321 3.09 -19.89 -6.17
N GLY A 322 3.88 -18.87 -5.80
CA GLY A 322 5.27 -18.99 -5.35
C GLY A 322 5.42 -18.89 -3.83
N PRO A 323 6.65 -18.71 -3.32
CA PRO A 323 6.85 -18.36 -1.92
C PRO A 323 6.18 -17.02 -1.56
N SER A 324 5.36 -17.00 -0.52
CA SER A 324 4.84 -15.78 0.09
C SER A 324 5.27 -15.70 1.56
N TYR A 325 5.65 -14.50 2.00
CA TYR A 325 6.13 -14.23 3.35
C TYR A 325 5.21 -13.21 3.99
N LEU A 326 4.19 -13.69 4.71
CA LEU A 326 3.19 -12.87 5.37
C LEU A 326 3.67 -12.39 6.76
N TYR A 327 3.51 -11.10 7.05
CA TYR A 327 3.86 -10.51 8.34
C TYR A 327 2.76 -9.63 8.93
N HIS A 328 2.81 -9.46 10.26
CA HIS A 328 2.03 -8.48 11.01
C HIS A 328 2.95 -7.64 11.91
N PHE A 329 2.89 -6.33 11.75
CA PHE A 329 3.69 -5.41 12.54
C PHE A 329 2.84 -4.82 13.68
N ASN A 330 3.05 -5.32 14.90
CA ASN A 330 2.26 -4.97 16.08
C ASN A 330 3.01 -4.08 17.09
N GLU A 331 4.27 -3.73 16.80
CA GLU A 331 5.07 -2.88 17.70
C GLU A 331 4.42 -1.50 17.90
N PRO A 332 4.15 -1.09 19.15
CA PRO A 332 3.49 0.18 19.43
C PRO A 332 4.27 1.40 18.96
N ASN A 333 3.56 2.40 18.43
CA ASN A 333 4.10 3.71 18.12
C ASN A 333 4.57 4.42 19.41
N PRO A 334 5.87 4.73 19.58
CA PRO A 334 6.38 5.39 20.79
C PRO A 334 6.13 6.91 20.80
N TRP A 335 5.84 7.52 19.65
CA TRP A 335 5.79 8.97 19.51
C TRP A 335 4.46 9.54 20.03
N PRO A 336 4.49 10.69 20.73
CA PRO A 336 3.28 11.41 21.12
C PRO A 336 2.41 11.73 19.91
N GLY A 337 1.10 11.50 20.04
CA GLY A 337 0.15 11.79 18.98
C GLY A 337 -1.10 10.92 19.10
N ARG A 338 -1.98 11.06 18.12
CA ARG A 338 -3.28 10.39 18.09
C ARG A 338 -3.19 8.87 18.26
N TRP A 339 -2.17 8.27 17.68
CA TRP A 339 -2.00 6.82 17.64
C TRP A 339 -0.85 6.32 18.50
N GLN A 340 -0.42 7.11 19.49
CA GLN A 340 0.59 6.67 20.45
C GLN A 340 0.13 5.35 21.11
N GLY A 341 1.05 4.39 21.22
CA GLY A 341 0.77 3.08 21.78
C GLY A 341 0.05 2.11 20.82
N ARG A 342 -0.27 2.51 19.58
CA ARG A 342 -0.85 1.63 18.56
C ARG A 342 0.06 1.56 17.35
N SER A 343 0.22 0.37 16.77
CA SER A 343 0.89 0.22 15.47
C SER A 343 -0.06 0.69 14.36
N SER A 344 -0.05 1.99 14.09
CA SER A 344 -0.80 2.63 13.00
C SER A 344 -0.13 2.41 11.65
N HIS A 345 -0.80 2.76 10.56
CA HIS A 345 -0.18 2.81 9.23
C HIS A 345 1.16 3.56 9.25
N LEU A 346 2.13 3.07 8.45
CA LEU A 346 3.51 3.56 8.37
C LEU A 346 4.40 3.31 9.60
N THR A 347 3.88 2.73 10.69
CA THR A 347 4.70 2.44 11.87
C THR A 347 5.81 1.43 11.52
N ASP A 348 5.50 0.43 10.69
CA ASP A 348 6.48 -0.52 10.18
C ASP A 348 7.62 0.18 9.41
N LEU A 349 7.29 1.10 8.50
CA LEU A 349 8.27 1.88 7.74
C LEU A 349 9.17 2.73 8.65
N ALA A 350 8.60 3.34 9.70
CA ALA A 350 9.34 4.16 10.65
C ALA A 350 10.42 3.34 11.41
N PHE A 351 10.18 2.04 11.60
CA PHE A 351 11.13 1.12 12.23
C PHE A 351 12.10 0.51 11.20
N LEU A 352 11.68 0.37 9.95
CA LEU A 352 12.41 -0.39 8.93
C LEU A 352 13.72 0.27 8.49
N TRP A 353 13.72 1.60 8.30
CA TRP A 353 14.87 2.32 7.75
C TRP A 353 15.92 2.71 8.78
N HIS A 354 15.64 2.51 10.07
CA HIS A 354 16.48 2.94 11.19
C HIS A 354 16.63 4.46 11.35
N ASN A 355 15.84 5.27 10.65
CA ASN A 355 15.94 6.74 10.67
C ASN A 355 15.54 7.37 12.01
N TYR A 356 14.86 6.60 12.86
CA TYR A 356 14.34 7.07 14.15
C TYR A 356 14.80 6.23 15.34
N ASP A 357 15.84 5.40 15.17
CA ASP A 357 16.35 4.48 16.20
C ASP A 357 16.70 5.18 17.53
N GLU A 358 17.12 6.44 17.47
CA GLU A 358 17.42 7.29 18.63
C GLU A 358 16.19 7.60 19.51
N PHE A 359 14.97 7.47 18.96
CA PHE A 359 13.71 7.69 19.67
C PHE A 359 13.06 6.40 20.17
N LEU A 360 13.60 5.24 19.78
CA LEU A 360 13.08 3.93 20.17
C LEU A 360 13.66 3.49 21.53
N SER A 361 12.92 2.65 22.26
CA SER A 361 13.49 1.91 23.39
C SER A 361 14.51 0.86 22.92
N ASP A 362 15.30 0.28 23.83
CA ASP A 362 16.21 -0.81 23.47
C ASP A 362 15.47 -2.03 22.88
N ASP A 363 14.29 -2.34 23.41
CA ASP A 363 13.48 -3.47 22.94
C ASP A 363 12.84 -3.17 21.58
N GLN A 364 12.33 -1.95 21.37
CA GLN A 364 11.83 -1.49 20.07
C GLN A 364 12.93 -1.48 19.00
N ARG A 365 14.17 -1.11 19.37
CA ARG A 365 15.32 -1.22 18.47
C ARG A 365 15.61 -2.67 18.10
N GLN A 366 15.35 -3.65 18.97
CA GLN A 366 15.46 -5.06 18.61
C GLN A 366 14.40 -5.46 17.58
N THR A 367 13.15 -5.00 17.74
CA THR A 367 12.08 -5.22 16.75
C THR A 367 12.44 -4.62 15.40
N SER A 368 12.91 -3.36 15.38
CA SER A 368 13.40 -2.68 14.18
C SER A 368 14.54 -3.47 13.49
N ARG A 369 15.56 -3.89 14.26
CA ARG A 369 16.69 -4.68 13.74
C ARG A 369 16.27 -6.03 13.16
N GLN A 370 15.27 -6.68 13.76
CA GLN A 370 14.77 -7.96 13.24
C GLN A 370 13.95 -7.75 11.96
N PHE A 371 13.07 -6.74 11.93
CA PHE A 371 12.25 -6.46 10.76
C PHE A 371 13.09 -6.10 9.54
N SER A 372 14.12 -5.25 9.73
CA SER A 372 15.04 -4.91 8.64
C SER A 372 15.90 -6.10 8.22
N ALA A 373 16.38 -6.93 9.15
CA ALA A 373 17.13 -8.14 8.82
C ALA A 373 16.32 -9.11 7.95
N ASP A 374 15.03 -9.26 8.23
CA ASP A 374 14.15 -10.13 7.47
C ASP A 374 13.93 -9.59 6.04
N LEU A 375 13.69 -8.28 5.88
CA LEU A 375 13.60 -7.68 4.54
C LEU A 375 14.93 -7.75 3.78
N ILE A 376 16.07 -7.52 4.44
CA ILE A 376 17.40 -7.66 3.86
C ILE A 376 17.63 -9.09 3.36
N SER A 377 17.24 -10.08 4.16
CA SER A 377 17.30 -11.51 3.79
C SER A 377 16.49 -11.77 2.52
N PHE A 378 15.24 -11.30 2.48
CA PHE A 378 14.35 -11.42 1.32
C PHE A 378 14.93 -10.76 0.05
N VAL A 379 15.47 -9.53 0.16
CA VAL A 379 16.11 -8.85 -0.97
C VAL A 379 17.33 -9.63 -1.49
N ASN A 380 18.07 -10.28 -0.58
CA ASN A 380 19.20 -11.14 -0.93
C ASN A 380 18.80 -12.52 -1.46
N GLY A 381 17.50 -12.80 -1.63
CA GLY A 381 17.00 -14.09 -2.12
C GLY A 381 17.13 -15.22 -1.12
N ARG A 382 17.16 -14.88 0.17
CA ARG A 382 17.13 -15.84 1.27
C ARG A 382 15.72 -15.78 1.88
N ALA A 383 15.13 -16.94 2.15
CA ALA A 383 13.86 -17.02 2.84
C ALA A 383 14.01 -16.38 4.24
N PRO A 384 13.24 -15.33 4.58
CA PRO A 384 13.34 -14.69 5.89
C PRO A 384 12.72 -15.54 7.01
N TRP A 385 11.73 -16.36 6.69
CA TRP A 385 11.12 -17.39 7.52
C TRP A 385 10.44 -18.45 6.61
N PRO A 386 9.81 -19.52 7.13
CA PRO A 386 9.09 -20.46 6.28
C PRO A 386 7.98 -19.77 5.46
N ALA A 387 7.91 -20.08 4.16
CA ALA A 387 6.89 -19.51 3.29
C ALA A 387 5.48 -19.93 3.73
N PHE A 388 4.54 -19.03 3.52
CA PHE A 388 3.14 -19.16 3.87
C PHE A 388 2.40 -19.93 2.76
N HIS A 389 1.92 -21.13 3.08
CA HIS A 389 1.29 -22.07 2.14
C HIS A 389 0.13 -22.82 2.83
N PRO A 390 -1.06 -22.22 2.96
CA PRO A 390 -2.22 -22.92 3.49
C PRO A 390 -2.63 -24.11 2.59
N PRO A 391 -3.19 -25.20 3.15
CA PRO A 391 -3.33 -25.48 4.58
C PRO A 391 -2.06 -26.08 5.21
N SER A 392 -1.01 -26.34 4.40
CA SER A 392 0.18 -27.09 4.81
C SER A 392 1.12 -26.36 5.78
N ALA A 393 1.16 -25.03 5.73
CA ALA A 393 1.91 -24.16 6.62
C ALA A 393 1.28 -22.75 6.63
N SER A 394 0.64 -22.35 7.72
CA SER A 394 0.03 -21.01 7.87
C SER A 394 0.77 -20.18 8.92
N LEU A 395 2.10 -20.26 8.90
CA LEU A 395 2.97 -19.51 9.81
C LEU A 395 3.18 -18.11 9.28
N VAL A 396 2.95 -17.12 10.14
CA VAL A 396 3.18 -15.70 9.86
C VAL A 396 4.19 -15.13 10.81
N ARG A 397 4.92 -14.12 10.32
CA ARG A 397 5.91 -13.39 11.10
C ARG A 397 5.23 -12.25 11.85
N THR A 398 5.29 -12.25 13.18
CA THR A 398 4.81 -11.15 14.00
C THR A 398 5.98 -10.33 14.53
N TYR A 399 5.80 -9.02 14.63
CA TYR A 399 6.77 -8.09 15.24
C TYR A 399 6.10 -7.33 16.39
N GLY A 400 6.76 -7.24 17.54
CA GLY A 400 6.17 -6.65 18.74
C GLY A 400 5.02 -7.48 19.36
N SER A 401 4.38 -7.01 20.43
CA SER A 401 4.76 -5.82 21.20
C SER A 401 5.96 -6.10 22.09
N SER A 402 7.04 -5.32 21.92
CA SER A 402 8.25 -5.49 22.72
C SER A 402 8.04 -5.19 24.20
N SER A 403 7.01 -4.39 24.56
CA SER A 403 6.57 -4.18 25.95
C SER A 403 6.20 -5.46 26.68
N ASP A 404 5.78 -6.49 25.94
CA ASP A 404 5.30 -7.76 26.47
C ASP A 404 6.41 -8.83 26.37
N GLY A 405 7.65 -8.42 26.09
CA GLY A 405 8.81 -9.28 25.88
C GLY A 405 8.89 -9.92 24.48
N SER A 406 8.01 -9.55 23.55
CA SER A 406 7.96 -10.09 22.19
C SER A 406 8.65 -9.15 21.19
N ILE A 407 9.81 -9.57 20.67
CA ILE A 407 10.52 -8.81 19.62
C ILE A 407 9.99 -9.20 18.23
N ALA A 408 10.08 -10.49 17.91
CA ALA A 408 9.49 -11.08 16.71
C ALA A 408 9.25 -12.58 16.93
N GLY A 409 8.22 -13.13 16.30
CA GLY A 409 7.84 -14.52 16.45
C GLY A 409 7.22 -15.12 15.20
N LEU A 410 7.02 -16.44 15.22
CA LEU A 410 6.16 -17.12 14.26
C LEU A 410 4.87 -17.53 14.97
N ALA A 411 3.74 -17.19 14.37
CA ALA A 411 2.41 -17.53 14.88
C ALA A 411 1.60 -18.23 13.80
N MET A 412 0.62 -19.05 14.21
CA MET A 412 -0.41 -19.51 13.30
C MET A 412 -1.36 -18.35 13.02
N GLU A 413 -1.59 -18.07 11.75
CA GLU A 413 -2.36 -16.91 11.27
C GLU A 413 -3.70 -16.70 11.98
N LYS A 414 -4.53 -17.75 12.02
CA LYS A 414 -5.89 -17.74 12.60
C LYS A 414 -5.92 -18.10 14.09
N SER A 415 -4.88 -17.76 14.84
CA SER A 415 -4.81 -18.00 16.29
C SER A 415 -4.67 -16.69 17.07
N SER A 416 -5.04 -16.68 18.35
CA SER A 416 -4.85 -15.53 19.23
C SER A 416 -3.39 -15.09 19.37
N ALA A 417 -2.43 -15.95 19.00
CA ALA A 417 -1.01 -15.65 19.03
C ALA A 417 -0.58 -14.57 18.03
N SER A 418 -1.37 -14.29 16.98
CA SER A 418 -1.11 -13.18 16.05
C SER A 418 -1.61 -11.83 16.58
N GLY A 419 -2.41 -11.83 17.66
CA GLY A 419 -3.09 -10.64 18.17
C GLY A 419 -4.20 -10.10 17.25
N ARG A 420 -4.53 -10.81 16.16
CA ARG A 420 -5.52 -10.39 15.15
C ARG A 420 -6.90 -10.98 15.41
N ARG A 421 -7.95 -10.26 14.99
CA ARG A 421 -9.34 -10.70 15.13
C ARG A 421 -9.72 -11.65 14.00
N ALA A 422 -9.92 -12.93 14.32
CA ALA A 422 -10.40 -13.92 13.35
C ALA A 422 -11.86 -13.72 12.92
N VAL A 423 -12.60 -12.83 13.58
CA VAL A 423 -14.05 -12.61 13.36
C VAL A 423 -14.37 -12.19 11.93
N ILE A 424 -13.48 -11.45 11.27
CA ILE A 424 -13.70 -11.00 9.90
C ILE A 424 -13.88 -12.17 8.92
N PHE A 425 -13.19 -13.29 9.13
CA PHE A 425 -13.31 -14.45 8.23
C PHE A 425 -14.64 -15.17 8.39
N SER A 426 -15.22 -15.19 9.60
CA SER A 426 -16.60 -15.66 9.80
C SER A 426 -17.61 -14.78 9.06
N LEU A 427 -17.42 -13.45 9.09
CA LEU A 427 -18.26 -12.51 8.34
C LEU A 427 -18.08 -12.70 6.83
N ILE A 428 -16.85 -12.91 6.35
CA ILE A 428 -16.53 -13.17 4.95
C ILE A 428 -17.20 -14.47 4.48
N GLU A 429 -17.16 -15.54 5.26
CA GLU A 429 -17.81 -16.82 4.93
C GLU A 429 -19.34 -16.67 4.79
N LYS A 430 -19.98 -15.84 5.62
CA LYS A 430 -21.43 -15.58 5.58
C LYS A 430 -21.84 -14.59 4.48
N GLY A 431 -21.02 -13.57 4.24
CA GLY A 431 -21.36 -12.39 3.48
C GLY A 431 -20.69 -12.25 2.12
N GLY A 432 -19.51 -12.83 1.95
CA GLY A 432 -18.60 -12.55 0.85
C GLY A 432 -17.72 -11.32 1.13
N ALA A 433 -16.41 -11.46 0.95
CA ALA A 433 -15.45 -10.40 1.23
C ALA A 433 -15.63 -9.17 0.32
N ASP A 434 -15.92 -9.39 -0.97
CA ASP A 434 -16.14 -8.29 -1.93
C ASP A 434 -17.34 -7.41 -1.52
N LEU A 435 -18.43 -8.01 -1.04
CA LEU A 435 -19.61 -7.27 -0.60
C LEU A 435 -19.33 -6.45 0.67
N LEU A 436 -18.62 -7.01 1.64
CA LEU A 436 -18.25 -6.30 2.88
C LEU A 436 -17.28 -5.16 2.60
N LEU A 437 -16.29 -5.38 1.72
CA LEU A 437 -15.34 -4.35 1.32
C LEU A 437 -16.04 -3.21 0.57
N GLU A 438 -16.96 -3.53 -0.34
CA GLU A 438 -17.71 -2.51 -1.08
C GLU A 438 -18.60 -1.70 -0.13
N ALA A 439 -19.34 -2.33 0.79
CA ALA A 439 -20.16 -1.64 1.78
C ALA A 439 -19.33 -0.68 2.65
N PHE A 440 -18.11 -1.07 3.03
CA PHE A 440 -17.19 -0.19 3.75
C PHE A 440 -16.73 1.00 2.90
N ARG A 441 -16.36 0.76 1.64
CA ARG A 441 -15.87 1.81 0.73
C ARG A 441 -16.95 2.81 0.34
N SER A 442 -18.16 2.32 0.04
CA SER A 442 -19.30 3.18 -0.27
C SER A 442 -19.71 4.03 0.92
N PHE A 443 -19.50 3.54 2.15
CA PHE A 443 -19.68 4.35 3.35
C PHE A 443 -18.66 5.49 3.41
N LEU A 444 -17.37 5.18 3.25
CA LEU A 444 -16.30 6.18 3.27
C LEU A 444 -16.50 7.27 2.22
N ALA A 445 -17.04 6.94 1.05
CA ALA A 445 -17.35 7.90 0.00
C ALA A 445 -18.50 8.87 0.37
N LYS A 446 -19.32 8.52 1.37
CA LYS A 446 -20.39 9.37 1.93
C LYS A 446 -19.96 10.14 3.19
N CYS A 447 -18.74 9.91 3.69
CA CYS A 447 -18.17 10.61 4.85
C CYS A 447 -17.36 11.83 4.40
#